data_AF-A0A178WJS8-F1
#
_entry.id   AF-A0A178WJS8-F1
#
_cell.length_a   1.000
_cell.length_b   1.000
_cell.length_c   1.000
_cell.angle_alpha   90.00
_cell.angle_beta   90.00
_cell.angle_gamma   90.00
#
_symmetry.space_group_name_H-M   'P 1'
#
loop_
_entity.id
_entity.type
_entity.pdbx_description
1 polymer ?
#
loop_
_entity_poly.entity_id
_entity_poly.type
_entity_poly.pdbx_seq_one_letter_code
_entity_poly.pdbx_strand_id
1 'polypeptide(L)'
;MQAEEIICRVSDEEIIENYLRPKINGETSSIPRYVVELAEELYTVEPWLLPRQTAPILNPGEWFYFGKRNRKYSNLEGVHCEGSWILEDGCIAVLSKETGEEIGGTTRFRYYYRNKGDKESRLKMSNWFMREYRLYYKSRRVFNGRQVFCIITCNDEHFIE
;
A
#
# COMPACT_ATOMS: atom_id res chain seq x y z
N MET A 1 -20.27 -11.55 -24.90
CA MET A 1 -18.79 -11.65 -25.02
C MET A 1 -18.23 -10.92 -23.82
N GLN A 2 -18.07 -11.62 -22.69
CA GLN A 2 -17.41 -11.04 -21.51
C GLN A 2 -15.94 -10.86 -21.90
N ALA A 3 -15.45 -9.62 -21.85
CA ALA A 3 -14.01 -9.38 -21.93
C ALA A 3 -13.41 -10.06 -20.70
N GLU A 4 -12.52 -11.03 -20.91
CA GLU A 4 -11.69 -11.53 -19.83
C GLU A 4 -10.87 -10.34 -19.33
N GLU A 5 -11.11 -9.93 -18.08
CA GLU A 5 -10.31 -8.90 -17.44
C GLU A 5 -8.88 -9.41 -17.37
N ILE A 6 -7.98 -8.78 -18.13
CA ILE A 6 -6.55 -9.07 -18.05
C ILE A 6 -6.05 -8.53 -16.71
N ILE A 7 -6.02 -9.40 -15.70
CA ILE A 7 -5.45 -9.08 -14.39
C ILE A 7 -3.94 -8.92 -14.54
N CYS A 8 -3.44 -7.70 -14.38
CA CYS A 8 -2.02 -7.40 -14.38
C CYS A 8 -1.41 -7.72 -13.01
N ARG A 9 -0.72 -8.85 -12.90
CA ARG A 9 0.01 -9.23 -11.66
C ARG A 9 1.45 -8.72 -11.71
N VAL A 10 1.68 -7.54 -11.16
CA VAL A 10 3.04 -7.04 -10.92
C VAL A 10 3.65 -7.83 -9.76
N SER A 11 4.83 -8.40 -9.94
CA SER A 11 5.51 -9.18 -8.90
C SER A 11 6.18 -8.30 -7.84
N ASP A 12 6.40 -8.87 -6.65
CA ASP A 12 7.05 -8.16 -5.54
C ASP A 12 8.44 -7.62 -5.93
N GLU A 13 9.21 -8.38 -6.71
CA GLU A 13 10.51 -7.96 -7.25
C GLU A 13 10.37 -6.76 -8.20
N GLU A 14 9.41 -6.78 -9.12
CA GLU A 14 9.17 -5.68 -10.05
C GLU A 14 8.75 -4.41 -9.32
N ILE A 15 7.93 -4.51 -8.27
CA ILE A 15 7.57 -3.35 -7.43
C ILE A 15 8.81 -2.71 -6.81
N ILE A 16 9.72 -3.52 -6.29
CA ILE A 16 10.95 -3.03 -5.67
C ILE A 16 11.89 -2.42 -6.70
N GLU A 17 12.19 -3.14 -7.79
CA GLU A 17 13.22 -2.75 -8.76
C GLU A 17 12.75 -1.70 -9.77
N ASN A 18 11.49 -1.74 -10.21
CA ASN A 18 10.98 -0.90 -11.30
C ASN A 18 10.15 0.30 -10.82
N TYR A 19 9.65 0.28 -9.58
CA TYR A 19 8.86 1.40 -9.02
C TYR A 19 9.59 2.07 -7.86
N LEU A 20 9.95 1.31 -6.82
CA LEU A 20 10.43 1.89 -5.58
C LEU A 20 11.90 2.35 -5.66
N ARG A 21 12.79 1.53 -6.23
CA ARG A 21 14.22 1.87 -6.40
C ARG A 21 14.42 3.12 -7.26
N PRO A 22 13.80 3.26 -8.46
CA PRO A 22 13.95 4.45 -9.28
C PRO A 22 13.40 5.70 -8.58
N LYS A 23 12.24 5.57 -7.91
CA LYS A 23 11.65 6.66 -7.11
C LYS A 23 12.59 7.17 -6.02
N ILE A 24 13.25 6.26 -5.31
CA ILE A 24 14.20 6.61 -4.24
C ILE A 24 15.49 7.23 -4.81
N ASN A 25 15.97 6.74 -5.95
CA ASN A 25 17.16 7.27 -6.61
C ASN A 25 16.95 8.61 -7.30
N GLY A 26 15.71 9.11 -7.36
CA GLY A 26 15.37 10.32 -8.12
C GLY A 26 15.37 10.10 -9.64
N GLU A 27 15.35 8.84 -10.06
CA GLU A 27 15.20 8.42 -11.46
C GLU A 27 13.71 8.51 -11.83
N THR A 28 13.14 9.72 -11.80
CA THR A 28 11.73 9.94 -12.14
C THR A 28 11.53 9.94 -13.65
N SER A 29 11.68 8.77 -14.29
CA SER A 29 10.88 8.48 -15.49
C SER A 29 9.40 8.55 -15.10
N SER A 30 8.54 8.98 -16.04
CA SER A 30 7.12 9.27 -15.78
C SER A 30 6.48 8.23 -14.87
N ILE A 31 6.11 8.64 -13.65
CA ILE A 31 5.36 7.77 -12.74
C ILE A 31 4.11 7.33 -13.48
N PRO A 32 3.86 6.01 -13.56
CA PRO A 32 2.73 5.53 -14.34
C PRO A 32 1.45 6.19 -13.86
N ARG A 33 0.59 6.59 -14.80
CA ARG A 33 -0.61 7.36 -14.48
C ARG A 33 -1.53 6.66 -13.48
N TYR A 34 -1.50 5.33 -13.38
CA TYR A 34 -2.30 4.56 -12.43
C TYR A 34 -1.74 4.53 -10.99
N VAL A 35 -0.55 5.08 -10.74
CA VAL A 35 0.04 5.19 -9.40
C VAL A 35 -0.23 6.59 -8.84
N VAL A 36 -0.78 6.66 -7.64
CA VAL A 36 -1.04 7.93 -6.95
C VAL A 36 0.10 8.24 -5.98
N GLU A 37 0.55 9.48 -5.95
CA GLU A 37 1.52 9.94 -4.96
C GLU A 37 0.82 10.59 -3.77
N LEU A 38 1.06 10.03 -2.58
CA LEU A 38 0.67 10.60 -1.30
C LEU A 38 1.92 10.75 -0.41
N ALA A 39 1.85 11.60 0.59
CA ALA A 39 2.88 11.67 1.62
C ALA A 39 2.46 10.76 2.79
N GLU A 40 2.11 11.36 3.92
CA GLU A 40 1.72 10.64 5.13
C GLU A 40 0.22 10.27 5.09
N GLU A 41 -0.56 10.90 4.21
CA GLU A 41 -2.01 10.73 4.06
C GLU A 41 -2.42 9.27 3.82
N LEU A 42 -1.55 8.48 3.19
CA LEU A 42 -1.72 7.05 2.95
C LEU A 42 -2.01 6.24 4.24
N TYR A 43 -1.49 6.71 5.38
CA TYR A 43 -1.66 6.06 6.68
C TYR A 43 -2.66 6.76 7.59
N THR A 44 -3.02 8.01 7.27
CA THR A 44 -3.84 8.86 8.15
C THR A 44 -5.26 9.08 7.66
N VAL A 45 -5.52 8.81 6.38
CA VAL A 45 -6.84 8.92 5.77
C VAL A 45 -7.49 7.54 5.71
N GLU A 46 -8.81 7.52 5.86
CA GLU A 46 -9.61 6.32 5.68
C GLU A 46 -9.38 5.72 4.28
N PRO A 47 -9.20 4.40 4.15
CA PRO A 47 -8.83 3.80 2.87
C PRO A 47 -9.85 4.05 1.77
N TRP A 48 -11.14 4.16 2.12
CA TRP A 48 -12.18 4.47 1.15
C TRP A 48 -12.21 5.93 0.71
N LEU A 49 -11.57 6.85 1.43
CA LEU A 49 -11.45 8.27 1.06
C LEU A 49 -10.15 8.59 0.32
N LEU A 50 -9.22 7.64 0.21
CA LEU A 50 -8.00 7.85 -0.55
C LEU A 50 -8.32 8.16 -2.02
N PRO A 51 -7.59 9.09 -2.66
CA PRO A 51 -7.79 9.39 -4.07
C PRO A 51 -7.52 8.14 -4.92
N ARG A 52 -8.53 7.73 -5.68
CA ARG A 52 -8.46 6.58 -6.58
C ARG A 52 -8.34 7.05 -8.01
N GLN A 53 -7.43 6.44 -8.75
CA GLN A 53 -7.40 6.58 -10.20
C GLN A 53 -8.65 5.89 -10.77
N THR A 54 -9.37 6.59 -11.65
CA THR A 54 -10.55 6.04 -12.33
C THR A 54 -10.19 5.40 -13.67
N ALA A 55 -9.01 5.70 -14.24
CA ALA A 55 -8.48 5.05 -15.43
C ALA A 55 -6.98 5.37 -15.67
N PRO A 56 -6.18 4.42 -16.21
CA PRO A 56 -6.52 3.02 -16.41
C PRO A 56 -6.49 2.25 -15.08
N ILE A 57 -7.49 1.39 -14.87
CA ILE A 57 -7.52 0.45 -13.74
C ILE A 57 -6.74 -0.79 -14.17
N LEU A 58 -5.65 -1.12 -13.46
CA LEU A 58 -4.86 -2.33 -13.74
C LEU A 58 -5.60 -3.60 -13.29
N ASN A 59 -6.13 -3.57 -12.07
CA ASN A 59 -6.91 -4.65 -11.47
C ASN A 59 -8.09 -4.02 -10.73
N PRO A 60 -9.34 -4.49 -10.95
CA PRO A 60 -10.49 -4.04 -10.16
C PRO A 60 -10.25 -4.28 -8.67
N GLY A 61 -10.61 -3.29 -7.84
CA GLY A 61 -10.46 -3.39 -6.38
C GLY A 61 -9.02 -3.25 -5.86
N GLU A 62 -8.04 -2.94 -6.72
CA GLU A 62 -6.65 -2.67 -6.31
C GLU A 62 -6.21 -1.25 -6.71
N TRP A 63 -5.52 -0.57 -5.79
CA TRP A 63 -5.01 0.78 -6.00
C TRP A 63 -3.55 0.90 -5.56
N PHE A 64 -2.77 1.61 -6.37
CA PHE A 64 -1.31 1.70 -6.25
C PHE A 64 -0.89 3.08 -5.76
N TYR A 65 -0.07 3.14 -4.72
CA TYR A 65 0.34 4.38 -4.09
C TYR A 65 1.84 4.44 -3.85
N PHE A 66 2.44 5.59 -4.10
CA PHE A 66 3.65 6.00 -3.39
C PHE A 66 3.24 6.69 -2.08
N GLY A 67 4.02 6.45 -1.02
CA GLY A 67 3.77 7.03 0.30
C GLY A 67 5.05 7.36 1.06
N LYS A 68 4.90 8.04 2.20
CA LYS A 68 5.96 8.20 3.20
C LYS A 68 5.54 7.55 4.50
N ARG A 69 6.20 6.44 4.84
CA ARG A 69 5.98 5.74 6.10
C ARG A 69 6.48 6.57 7.27
N ASN A 70 5.60 6.76 8.25
CA ASN A 70 5.97 7.28 9.55
C ASN A 70 5.33 6.42 10.65
N ARG A 71 6.16 6.03 11.62
CA ARG A 71 5.82 5.01 12.63
C ARG A 71 4.87 5.52 13.72
N LYS A 72 4.44 6.78 13.67
CA LYS A 72 3.70 7.45 14.73
C LYS A 72 2.17 7.35 14.61
N TYR A 73 1.64 6.62 13.63
CA TYR A 73 0.20 6.61 13.34
C TYR A 73 -0.51 5.45 14.01
N SER A 74 -0.93 5.67 15.24
CA SER A 74 -1.88 4.82 15.97
C SER A 74 -3.15 5.62 16.25
N ASN A 75 -4.32 5.03 16.00
CA ASN A 75 -5.65 5.56 16.36
C ASN A 75 -5.90 7.01 15.90
N LEU A 76 -5.88 7.25 14.60
CA LEU A 76 -6.09 8.58 14.06
C LEU A 76 -7.59 8.91 13.95
N GLU A 77 -7.96 10.12 14.36
CA GLU A 77 -9.30 10.66 14.11
C GLU A 77 -9.44 10.98 12.62
N GLY A 78 -10.14 10.11 11.89
CA GLY A 78 -10.49 10.32 10.50
C GLY A 78 -11.68 11.27 10.32
N VAL A 79 -12.17 11.31 9.08
CA VAL A 79 -13.31 12.15 8.70
C VAL A 79 -14.61 11.55 9.26
N HIS A 80 -14.84 10.26 9.05
CA HIS A 80 -16.07 9.55 9.43
C HIS A 80 -15.86 8.57 10.60
N CYS A 81 -14.66 8.03 10.76
CA CYS A 81 -14.31 7.02 11.75
C CYS A 81 -12.95 7.30 12.40
N GLU A 82 -12.74 6.70 13.56
CA GLU A 82 -11.41 6.56 14.16
C GLU A 82 -10.84 5.22 13.70
N GLY A 83 -9.63 5.20 13.15
CA GLY A 83 -9.08 3.98 12.60
C GLY A 83 -7.57 3.93 12.47
N SER A 84 -7.07 2.74 12.18
CA SER A 84 -5.64 2.47 12.04
C SER A 84 -5.40 1.24 11.17
N TRP A 85 -4.30 1.28 10.42
CA TRP A 85 -3.72 0.09 9.82
C TRP A 85 -3.07 -0.76 10.92
N ILE A 86 -3.52 -2.00 11.07
CA ILE A 86 -2.97 -2.97 12.04
C ILE A 86 -2.25 -4.07 11.26
N LEU A 87 -1.08 -4.48 11.75
CA LEU A 87 -0.25 -5.51 11.15
C LEU A 87 -1.00 -6.86 11.15
N GLU A 88 -1.14 -7.48 9.98
CA GLU A 88 -1.69 -8.83 9.83
C GLU A 88 -0.56 -9.86 9.79
N ASP A 89 0.40 -9.61 8.90
CA ASP A 89 1.52 -10.51 8.64
C ASP A 89 2.83 -9.78 8.92
N GLY A 90 3.81 -10.53 9.43
CA GLY A 90 5.17 -10.02 9.60
C GLY A 90 5.81 -9.55 8.30
N CYS A 91 6.96 -8.87 8.41
CA CYS A 91 7.71 -8.49 7.22
C CYS A 91 8.26 -9.73 6.51
N ILE A 92 7.93 -9.90 5.24
CA ILE A 92 8.42 -10.98 4.39
C ILE A 92 9.51 -10.41 3.47
N ALA A 93 10.66 -11.07 3.38
CA ALA A 93 11.76 -10.67 2.51
C ALA A 93 11.36 -10.84 1.03
N VAL A 94 11.71 -9.86 0.20
CA VAL A 94 11.61 -9.93 -1.25
C VAL A 94 13.01 -10.22 -1.79
N LEU A 95 13.15 -11.34 -2.47
CA LEU A 95 14.41 -11.81 -3.05
C LEU A 95 14.45 -11.49 -4.55
N SER A 96 15.61 -11.10 -5.06
CA SER A 96 15.84 -11.06 -6.50
C SER A 96 15.81 -12.48 -7.05
N LYS A 97 15.08 -12.71 -8.13
CA LYS A 97 15.06 -14.02 -8.83
C LYS A 97 16.39 -14.31 -9.51
N GLU A 98 17.11 -13.28 -9.93
CA GLU A 98 18.40 -13.41 -10.61
C GLU A 98 19.54 -13.72 -9.62
N THR A 99 19.66 -12.95 -8.54
CA THR A 99 20.81 -13.07 -7.61
C THR A 99 20.50 -13.82 -6.33
N GLY A 100 19.23 -14.04 -5.99
CA GLY A 100 18.79 -14.61 -4.71
C GLY A 100 18.96 -13.67 -3.52
N GLU A 101 19.43 -12.44 -3.73
CA GLU A 101 19.66 -11.48 -2.65
C GLU A 101 18.38 -10.78 -2.20
N GLU A 102 18.32 -10.42 -0.92
CA GLU A 102 17.22 -9.61 -0.37
C GLU A 102 17.32 -8.17 -0.90
N ILE A 103 16.33 -7.79 -1.71
CA ILE A 103 16.22 -6.47 -2.35
C ILE A 103 15.20 -5.57 -1.66
N GLY A 104 14.28 -6.15 -0.89
CA GLY A 104 13.22 -5.41 -0.22
C GLY A 104 12.46 -6.27 0.78
N GLY A 105 11.39 -5.71 1.32
CA GLY A 105 10.47 -6.42 2.18
C GLY A 105 9.05 -5.96 1.96
N THR A 106 8.11 -6.89 2.09
CA THR A 106 6.68 -6.62 2.04
C THR A 106 6.06 -6.82 3.41
N THR A 107 5.04 -6.03 3.76
CA THR A 107 4.35 -6.10 5.05
C THR A 107 2.86 -5.89 4.82
N ARG A 108 2.03 -6.77 5.38
CA ARG A 108 0.57 -6.72 5.19
C ARG A 108 -0.12 -6.14 6.41
N PHE A 109 -1.05 -5.23 6.17
CA PHE A 109 -1.90 -4.60 7.15
C PHE A 109 -3.37 -4.76 6.78
N ARG A 110 -4.24 -4.67 7.77
CA ARG A 110 -5.68 -4.53 7.61
C ARG A 110 -6.15 -3.28 8.33
N TYR A 111 -7.11 -2.58 7.74
CA TYR A 111 -7.67 -1.39 8.37
C TYR A 111 -8.71 -1.78 9.41
N TYR A 112 -8.59 -1.20 10.60
CA TYR A 112 -9.54 -1.33 11.70
C TYR A 112 -10.14 0.03 12.02
N TYR A 113 -11.44 0.08 12.29
CA TYR A 113 -12.14 1.34 12.51
C TYR A 113 -13.30 1.24 13.48
N ARG A 114 -13.72 2.37 14.04
CA ARG A 114 -14.98 2.53 14.77
C ARG A 114 -15.60 3.88 14.44
N ASN A 115 -16.92 4.00 14.62
CA ASN A 115 -17.60 5.26 14.35
C ASN A 115 -17.03 6.40 15.21
N LYS A 116 -16.94 7.59 14.62
CA LYS A 116 -16.46 8.77 15.34
C LYS A 116 -17.32 9.04 16.58
N GLY A 117 -16.68 9.25 17.72
CA GLY A 117 -17.35 9.48 19.00
C GLY A 117 -17.76 8.22 19.77
N ASP A 118 -17.68 7.04 19.16
CA ASP A 118 -17.99 5.75 19.80
C ASP A 118 -16.74 5.21 20.55
N LYS A 119 -16.31 5.95 21.58
CA LYS A 119 -15.03 5.67 22.28
C LYS A 119 -15.04 4.39 23.11
N GLU A 120 -16.21 3.88 23.46
CA GLU A 120 -16.39 2.67 24.26
C GLU A 120 -16.30 1.39 23.41
N SER A 121 -16.64 1.48 22.12
CA SER A 121 -16.56 0.34 21.21
C SER A 121 -15.13 0.00 20.82
N ARG A 122 -14.87 -1.30 20.67
CA ARG A 122 -13.64 -1.83 20.08
C ARG A 122 -13.60 -1.50 18.58
N LEU A 123 -12.39 -1.38 18.04
CA LEU A 123 -12.23 -1.26 16.59
C LEU A 123 -12.75 -2.52 15.89
N LYS A 124 -13.52 -2.32 14.83
CA LYS A 124 -14.03 -3.35 13.94
C LYS A 124 -13.05 -3.57 12.81
N MET A 125 -12.94 -4.83 12.40
CA MET A 125 -12.15 -5.24 11.26
C MET A 125 -12.86 -4.84 9.96
N SER A 126 -12.13 -4.28 9.00
CA SER A 126 -12.66 -4.00 7.67
C SER A 126 -12.21 -5.02 6.62
N ASN A 127 -12.78 -4.90 5.41
CA ASN A 127 -12.35 -5.63 4.21
C ASN A 127 -11.21 -4.93 3.45
N TRP A 128 -10.61 -3.88 4.04
CA TRP A 128 -9.52 -3.11 3.43
C TRP A 128 -8.16 -3.62 3.91
N PHE A 129 -7.29 -3.90 2.94
CA PHE A 129 -5.92 -4.38 3.17
C PHE A 129 -4.92 -3.44 2.52
N MET A 130 -3.74 -3.36 3.13
CA MET A 130 -2.58 -2.69 2.55
C MET A 130 -1.42 -3.66 2.52
N ARG A 131 -0.76 -3.77 1.38
CA ARG A 131 0.54 -4.40 1.25
C ARG A 131 1.58 -3.31 1.01
N GLU A 132 2.41 -3.08 2.01
CA GLU A 132 3.49 -2.09 1.98
C GLU A 132 4.79 -2.73 1.50
N TYR A 133 5.48 -2.09 0.57
CA TYR A 133 6.77 -2.48 0.03
C TYR A 133 7.84 -1.47 0.44
N ARG A 134 9.00 -1.99 0.85
CA ARG A 134 10.15 -1.21 1.28
C ARG A 134 11.43 -1.71 0.64
N LEU A 135 12.26 -0.78 0.19
CA LEU A 135 13.55 -1.07 -0.42
C LEU A 135 14.62 -1.34 0.65
N TYR A 136 15.40 -2.41 0.48
CA TYR A 136 16.64 -2.62 1.21
C TYR A 136 17.84 -2.16 0.38
N TYR A 137 18.83 -1.55 1.04
CA TYR A 137 20.12 -1.28 0.41
C TYR A 137 21.15 -2.32 0.86
N LYS A 138 21.73 -3.03 -0.12
CA LYS A 138 22.69 -4.13 0.09
C LYS A 138 23.84 -3.76 1.03
N SER A 139 24.29 -2.50 1.03
CA SER A 139 25.42 -2.06 1.86
C SER A 139 25.09 -1.82 3.33
N ARG A 140 23.81 -1.80 3.74
CA ARG A 140 23.42 -1.45 5.12
C ARG A 140 22.49 -2.45 5.80
N ARG A 141 21.88 -3.41 5.08
CA ARG A 141 20.83 -4.33 5.62
C ARG A 141 19.75 -3.58 6.45
N VAL A 142 19.45 -2.35 6.05
CA VAL A 142 18.47 -1.46 6.68
C VAL A 142 17.61 -0.90 5.56
N PHE A 143 16.31 -0.74 5.82
CA PHE A 143 15.39 -0.11 4.88
C PHE A 143 15.83 1.31 4.56
N ASN A 144 15.82 1.67 3.27
CA ASN A 144 16.24 2.98 2.83
C ASN A 144 15.09 4.00 2.89
N GLY A 145 15.26 5.03 3.72
CA GLY A 145 14.34 6.16 3.77
C GLY A 145 12.94 5.83 4.30
N ARG A 146 12.04 6.81 4.13
CA ARG A 146 10.61 6.66 4.46
C ARG A 146 9.76 6.33 3.24
N GLN A 147 10.33 6.34 2.05
CA GLN A 147 9.58 6.11 0.82
C GLN A 147 9.12 4.65 0.77
N VAL A 148 7.84 4.46 0.49
CA VAL A 148 7.20 3.16 0.34
C VAL A 148 6.36 3.15 -0.92
N PHE A 149 6.09 1.94 -1.39
CA PHE A 149 5.06 1.67 -2.37
C PHE A 149 3.99 0.81 -1.69
N CYS A 150 2.71 1.13 -1.86
CA CYS A 150 1.63 0.37 -1.26
C CYS A 150 0.61 -0.04 -2.32
N ILE A 151 0.15 -1.27 -2.21
CA ILE A 151 -1.05 -1.75 -2.89
C ILE A 151 -2.15 -1.83 -1.83
N ILE A 152 -3.25 -1.11 -2.06
CA ILE A 152 -4.44 -1.19 -1.22
C ILE A 152 -5.50 -1.97 -1.96
N THR A 153 -6.12 -2.94 -1.29
CA THR A 153 -7.20 -3.75 -1.84
C THR A 153 -8.44 -3.69 -0.96
N CYS A 154 -9.61 -3.84 -1.57
CA CYS A 154 -10.88 -4.04 -0.86
C CYS A 154 -11.49 -5.37 -1.29
N ASN A 155 -11.71 -6.29 -0.34
CA ASN A 155 -12.33 -7.59 -0.60
C ASN A 155 -13.86 -7.56 -0.50
N ASP A 156 -14.47 -6.38 -0.61
CA ASP A 156 -15.92 -6.21 -0.56
C ASP A 156 -16.44 -5.88 -1.95
N GLU A 157 -17.04 -6.88 -2.61
CA GLU A 157 -17.58 -6.74 -3.96
C GLU A 157 -18.67 -5.66 -4.04
N HIS A 158 -19.37 -5.36 -2.93
CA HIS A 158 -20.46 -4.39 -2.89
C HIS A 158 -19.94 -2.93 -2.72
N PHE A 159 -18.64 -2.74 -2.56
CA PHE A 159 -18.00 -1.42 -2.44
C PHE A 159 -17.33 -0.97 -3.75
N ILE A 160 -17.27 -1.84 -4.77
CA ILE A 160 -16.56 -1.59 -6.03
C ILE A 160 -17.48 -0.94 -7.10
N GLU A 161 -18.79 -0.85 -6.86
CA GLU A 161 -19.78 -0.23 -7.75
C GLU A 161 -20.16 1.21 -7.37
#